data_AF-A0A7C5SL93-F1
#
_entry.id   AF-A0A7C5SL93-F1
#
_cell.length_a   1.000
_cell.length_b   1.000
_cell.length_c   1.000
_cell.angle_alpha   90.00
_cell.angle_beta   90.00
_cell.angle_gamma   90.00
#
_symmetry.space_group_name_H-M   'P 1'
#
loop_
_entity.id
_entity.type
_entity.pdbx_description
1 polymer ?
#
loop_
_entity_poly.entity_id
_entity_poly.type
_entity_poly.pdbx_seq_one_letter_code
_entity_poly.pdbx_strand_id
1 'polypeptide(L)'
;MFEEIVSELKSLVREAFRKREAEREIEEALFEDVEIKTEEEWKEYFHTEIPAVLRKLLRSAGLSCRLYHKKDDVPGPEYAANCVTRDGRRVAVGFDVDYDYDTGEIVLTYAHAWGDDEWTPSQLVHYHEVW
;
A
#
# COMPACT_ATOMS: atom_id res chain seq x y z
N MET A 1 11.00 -10.97 -6.47
CA MET A 1 10.55 -9.59 -6.22
C MET A 1 9.03 -9.49 -6.30
N PHE A 2 8.38 -8.91 -7.33
CA PHE A 2 6.93 -8.62 -7.22
C PHE A 2 5.99 -9.84 -7.15
N GLU A 3 6.41 -11.03 -7.59
CA GLU A 3 5.58 -12.24 -7.47
C GLU A 3 5.39 -12.67 -6.01
N GLU A 4 6.41 -12.49 -5.17
CA GLU A 4 6.37 -12.78 -3.73
C GLU A 4 5.41 -11.82 -3.04
N ILE A 5 5.57 -10.51 -3.24
CA ILE A 5 4.65 -9.49 -2.72
C ILE A 5 3.20 -9.80 -3.14
N VAL A 6 2.97 -10.14 -4.41
CA VAL A 6 1.61 -10.48 -4.89
C VAL A 6 1.06 -11.73 -4.20
N SER A 7 1.89 -12.74 -3.95
CA SER A 7 1.50 -13.94 -3.22
C SER A 7 1.14 -13.62 -1.77
N GLU A 8 1.96 -12.81 -1.10
CA GLU A 8 1.76 -12.34 0.27
C GLU A 8 0.47 -11.52 0.38
N LEU A 9 0.21 -10.59 -0.53
CA LEU A 9 -1.03 -9.82 -0.56
C LEU A 9 -2.28 -10.70 -0.76
N LYS A 10 -2.20 -11.70 -1.64
CA LYS A 10 -3.31 -12.66 -1.81
C LYS A 10 -3.58 -13.44 -0.52
N SER A 11 -2.52 -13.83 0.18
CA SER A 11 -2.61 -14.56 1.44
C SER A 11 -3.21 -13.68 2.54
N LEU A 12 -2.69 -12.45 2.69
CA LEU A 12 -3.13 -11.43 3.63
C LEU A 12 -4.63 -11.15 3.48
N VAL A 13 -5.11 -10.89 2.26
CA VAL A 13 -6.53 -10.61 2.00
C VAL A 13 -7.41 -11.81 2.34
N ARG A 14 -6.99 -13.03 2.00
CA ARG A 14 -7.74 -14.24 2.36
C ARG A 14 -7.81 -14.43 3.87
N GLU A 15 -6.74 -14.09 4.58
CA GLU A 15 -6.68 -14.17 6.03
C GLU A 15 -7.58 -13.12 6.69
N ALA A 16 -7.55 -11.88 6.21
CA ALA A 16 -8.43 -10.81 6.66
C ALA A 16 -9.91 -11.19 6.50
N PHE A 17 -10.31 -11.81 5.38
CA PHE A 17 -11.69 -12.29 5.22
C PHE A 17 -12.08 -13.42 6.18
N ARG A 18 -11.11 -14.18 6.72
CA ARG A 18 -11.38 -15.23 7.70
C ARG A 18 -11.42 -14.69 9.13
N LYS A 19 -10.56 -13.72 9.44
CA LYS A 19 -10.30 -13.22 10.80
C LYS A 19 -10.85 -11.81 11.07
N ARG A 20 -11.46 -11.16 10.07
CA ARG A 20 -11.80 -9.72 9.97
C ARG A 20 -10.62 -8.81 9.70
N GLU A 21 -9.45 -9.11 10.25
CA GLU A 21 -8.24 -8.35 10.02
C GLU A 21 -7.03 -9.28 9.91
N ALA A 22 -5.99 -8.80 9.22
CA ALA A 22 -4.70 -9.45 9.15
C ALA A 22 -3.61 -8.41 8.87
N GLU A 23 -2.38 -8.72 9.26
CA GLU A 23 -1.20 -7.92 9.00
C GLU A 23 -0.04 -8.80 8.56
N ARG A 24 0.91 -8.21 7.85
CA ARG A 24 2.11 -8.91 7.40
C ARG A 24 3.26 -7.94 7.20
N GLU A 25 4.41 -8.33 7.72
CA GLU A 25 5.70 -7.75 7.35
C GLU A 25 6.08 -8.29 5.96
N ILE A 26 6.34 -7.39 5.02
CA ILE A 26 6.66 -7.71 3.62
C ILE A 26 7.91 -6.90 3.25
N GLU A 27 9.01 -7.07 3.98
CA GLU A 27 10.32 -6.40 3.81
C GLU A 27 10.92 -6.63 2.41
N GLU A 28 10.34 -6.00 1.40
CA GLU A 28 10.67 -6.19 -0.01
C GLU A 28 10.86 -4.84 -0.68
N ALA A 29 11.96 -4.70 -1.42
CA ALA A 29 12.23 -3.49 -2.18
C ALA A 29 11.18 -3.29 -3.29
N LEU A 30 10.57 -2.11 -3.31
CA LEU A 30 9.77 -1.61 -4.44
C LEU A 30 10.68 -0.98 -5.50
N PHE A 31 11.74 -0.31 -5.05
CA PHE A 31 12.76 0.32 -5.88
C PHE A 31 14.13 0.14 -5.23
N GLU A 32 15.13 -0.14 -6.06
CA GLU A 32 16.54 -0.31 -5.69
C GLU A 32 17.36 0.82 -6.35
N ASP A 33 18.53 1.13 -5.81
CA ASP A 33 19.47 2.14 -6.34
C ASP A 33 18.84 3.55 -6.50
N VAL A 34 18.00 3.97 -5.56
CA VAL A 34 17.32 5.27 -5.53
C VAL A 34 18.06 6.25 -4.62
N GLU A 35 18.40 7.43 -5.16
CA GLU A 35 18.97 8.53 -4.39
C GLU A 35 18.02 9.73 -4.42
N ILE A 36 17.28 9.97 -3.33
CA ILE A 36 16.36 11.11 -3.21
C ILE A 36 17.12 12.28 -2.58
N LYS A 37 17.35 13.35 -3.35
CA LYS A 37 18.11 14.54 -2.92
C LYS A 37 17.26 15.77 -2.73
N THR A 38 16.08 15.79 -3.34
CA THR A 38 15.20 16.96 -3.41
C THR A 38 13.78 16.62 -2.97
N GLU A 39 13.04 17.65 -2.56
CA GLU A 39 11.62 17.51 -2.20
C GLU A 39 10.79 17.11 -3.43
N GLU A 40 11.17 17.58 -4.62
CA GLU A 40 10.55 17.21 -5.89
C GLU A 40 10.72 15.71 -6.21
N GLU A 41 11.93 15.16 -6.05
CA GLU A 41 12.18 13.72 -6.22
C GLU A 41 11.41 12.90 -5.19
N TRP A 42 11.35 13.38 -3.93
CA TRP A 42 10.53 12.73 -2.90
C TRP A 42 9.07 12.64 -3.34
N LYS A 43 8.51 13.76 -3.81
CA LYS A 43 7.12 13.81 -4.31
C LYS A 43 6.93 12.92 -5.52
N GLU A 44 7.88 12.86 -6.44
CA GLU A 44 7.82 11.97 -7.60
C GLU A 44 7.68 10.51 -7.16
N TYR A 45 8.54 10.04 -6.26
CA TYR A 45 8.46 8.67 -5.77
C TYR A 45 7.19 8.40 -4.96
N PHE A 46 6.91 9.21 -3.94
CA PHE A 46 5.84 8.91 -2.99
C PHE A 46 4.43 9.25 -3.51
N HIS A 47 4.29 10.20 -4.43
CA HIS A 47 2.97 10.55 -4.97
C HIS A 47 2.68 9.92 -6.34
N THR A 48 3.71 9.43 -7.05
CA THR A 48 3.55 8.93 -8.43
C THR A 48 4.05 7.49 -8.58
N GLU A 49 5.33 7.25 -8.36
CA GLU A 49 5.96 5.96 -8.69
C GLU A 49 5.50 4.83 -7.76
N ILE A 50 5.59 5.03 -6.44
CA ILE A 50 5.13 4.04 -5.44
C ILE A 50 3.64 3.73 -5.63
N PRO A 51 2.73 4.73 -5.73
CA PRO A 51 1.32 4.45 -6.06
C PRO A 51 1.11 3.63 -7.33
N ALA A 52 1.88 3.90 -8.39
CA ALA A 52 1.77 3.14 -9.64
C ALA A 52 2.17 1.66 -9.46
N VAL A 53 3.25 1.40 -8.72
CA VAL A 53 3.68 0.03 -8.37
C VAL A 53 2.66 -0.66 -7.47
N LEU A 54 2.20 -0.03 -6.40
CA LEU A 54 1.17 -0.58 -5.49
C LEU A 54 -0.11 -0.95 -6.23
N ARG A 55 -0.59 -0.09 -7.14
CA ARG A 55 -1.77 -0.42 -7.98
C ARG A 55 -1.54 -1.65 -8.86
N LYS A 56 -0.35 -1.79 -9.44
CA LYS A 56 0.02 -2.98 -10.24
C LYS A 56 0.05 -4.25 -9.38
N LEU A 57 0.60 -4.17 -8.17
CA LEU A 57 0.63 -5.27 -7.20
C LEU A 57 -0.79 -5.67 -6.77
N LEU A 58 -1.61 -4.72 -6.34
CA LEU A 58 -3.01 -4.93 -5.95
C LEU A 58 -3.84 -5.54 -7.09
N ARG A 59 -3.70 -5.02 -8.31
CA ARG A 59 -4.36 -5.59 -9.50
C ARG A 59 -3.93 -7.03 -9.77
N SER A 60 -2.64 -7.32 -9.61
CA SER A 60 -2.08 -8.66 -9.77
C SER A 60 -2.53 -9.62 -8.65
N ALA A 61 -2.83 -9.08 -7.47
CA ALA A 61 -3.48 -9.78 -6.37
C ALA A 61 -4.98 -10.06 -6.63
N GLY A 62 -5.56 -9.50 -7.69
CA GLY A 62 -6.96 -9.68 -8.06
C GLY A 62 -7.91 -8.66 -7.45
N LEU A 63 -7.37 -7.50 -7.06
CA LEU A 63 -8.12 -6.40 -6.47
C LEU A 63 -8.29 -5.24 -7.45
N SER A 64 -9.40 -4.53 -7.36
CA SER A 64 -9.60 -3.22 -7.99
C SER A 64 -9.72 -2.19 -6.88
N CYS A 65 -8.84 -1.20 -6.86
CA CYS A 65 -8.66 -0.32 -5.71
C CYS A 65 -8.65 1.16 -6.09
N ARG A 66 -9.15 1.98 -5.17
CA ARG A 66 -8.80 3.40 -5.06
C ARG A 66 -7.70 3.53 -4.02
N LEU A 67 -6.62 4.22 -4.35
CA LEU A 67 -5.42 4.34 -3.53
C LEU A 67 -5.29 5.77 -3.03
N TYR A 68 -4.90 5.92 -1.77
CA TYR A 68 -4.79 7.17 -1.07
C TYR A 68 -3.42 7.26 -0.40
N HIS A 69 -2.77 8.40 -0.51
CA HIS A 69 -1.51 8.69 0.14
C HIS A 69 -1.72 9.67 1.30
N LYS A 70 -1.06 9.38 2.43
CA LYS A 70 -1.23 10.11 3.68
C LYS A 70 -0.72 11.55 3.56
N LYS A 71 -1.37 12.47 4.28
CA LYS A 71 -0.86 13.84 4.51
C LYS A 71 0.03 13.81 5.75
N ASP A 72 1.05 14.67 5.78
CA ASP A 72 2.05 14.72 6.84
C ASP A 72 1.45 14.73 8.27
N ASP A 73 2.13 14.05 9.20
CA ASP A 73 1.91 14.07 10.67
C ASP A 73 0.57 13.56 11.20
N VAL A 74 -0.01 12.53 10.59
CA VAL A 74 -1.25 11.87 11.06
C VAL A 74 -1.04 10.37 11.35
N PRO A 75 -1.74 9.80 12.34
CA PRO A 75 -1.68 8.35 12.58
C PRO A 75 -2.30 7.55 11.41
N GLY A 76 -1.71 6.40 11.11
CA GLY A 76 -2.19 5.48 10.08
C GLY A 76 -1.11 5.15 9.05
N PRO A 77 -1.41 4.18 8.17
CA PRO A 77 -0.45 3.69 7.19
C PRO A 77 -0.12 4.75 6.15
N GLU A 78 1.08 4.67 5.57
CA GLU A 78 1.55 5.61 4.54
C GLU A 78 0.61 5.63 3.32
N TYR A 79 0.12 4.47 2.90
CA TYR A 79 -0.92 4.36 1.90
C TYR A 79 -2.14 3.59 2.41
N ALA A 80 -3.31 4.07 2.05
CA ALA A 80 -4.59 3.41 2.30
C ALA A 80 -5.26 3.06 0.96
N ALA A 81 -5.85 1.89 0.85
CA ALA A 81 -6.55 1.45 -0.36
C ALA A 81 -7.93 0.90 -0.01
N ASN A 82 -8.95 1.40 -0.71
CA ASN A 82 -10.28 0.81 -0.71
C ASN A 82 -10.40 -0.08 -1.94
N CYS A 83 -10.50 -1.38 -1.72
CA CYS A 83 -10.44 -2.39 -2.76
C CYS A 83 -11.72 -3.23 -2.85
N VAL A 84 -11.96 -3.77 -4.03
CA VAL A 84 -13.00 -4.76 -4.31
C VAL A 84 -12.35 -5.99 -4.96
N THR A 85 -12.68 -7.17 -4.45
CA THR A 85 -12.27 -8.45 -5.03
C THR A 85 -13.07 -8.77 -6.30
N ARG A 86 -12.63 -9.78 -7.07
CA ARG A 86 -13.36 -10.22 -8.26
C ARG A 86 -14.78 -10.71 -7.98
N ASP A 87 -15.04 -11.25 -6.79
CA ASP A 87 -16.37 -11.69 -6.32
C ASP A 87 -17.19 -10.55 -5.68
N GLY A 88 -16.71 -9.31 -5.74
CA GLY A 88 -17.46 -8.12 -5.31
C GLY A 88 -17.37 -7.81 -3.81
N ARG A 89 -16.48 -8.47 -3.08
CA ARG A 89 -16.29 -8.21 -1.64
C ARG A 89 -15.34 -7.05 -1.43
N ARG A 90 -15.62 -6.24 -0.41
CA ARG A 90 -14.80 -5.09 -0.05
C ARG A 90 -13.65 -5.50 0.87
N VAL A 91 -12.52 -4.85 0.70
CA VAL A 91 -11.36 -4.99 1.59
C VAL A 91 -10.65 -3.65 1.67
N ALA A 92 -10.42 -3.17 2.88
CA ALA A 92 -9.51 -2.06 3.13
C ALA A 92 -8.10 -2.63 3.25
N VAL A 93 -7.12 -1.98 2.63
CA VAL A 93 -5.70 -2.35 2.72
C VAL A 93 -4.90 -1.12 3.16
N GLY A 94 -3.91 -1.30 4.03
CA GLY A 94 -2.93 -0.28 4.42
C GLY A 94 -1.53 -0.75 4.08
N PHE A 95 -0.64 0.17 3.70
CA PHE A 95 0.77 -0.11 3.42
C PHE A 95 1.66 0.90 4.11
N ASP A 96 2.74 0.40 4.71
CA ASP A 96 3.85 1.22 5.20
C ASP A 96 5.04 1.02 4.28
N VAL A 97 5.61 2.13 3.84
CA VAL A 97 6.72 2.18 2.90
C VAL A 97 7.76 3.14 3.45
N ASP A 98 8.99 2.67 3.55
CA ASP A 98 10.12 3.43 4.07
C ASP A 98 11.19 3.61 2.99
N TYR A 99 11.92 4.72 3.08
CA TYR A 99 13.14 4.94 2.30
C TYR A 99 14.36 4.69 3.18
N ASP A 100 15.14 3.67 2.82
CA ASP A 100 16.42 3.36 3.47
C ASP A 100 17.52 4.23 2.85
N TYR A 101 18.04 5.16 3.65
CA TYR A 101 19.10 6.08 3.24
C TYR A 101 20.48 5.42 3.10
N ASP A 102 20.70 4.28 3.76
CA ASP A 102 21.97 3.56 3.75
C ASP A 102 22.09 2.69 2.49
N THR A 103 20.99 2.04 2.08
CA THR A 103 20.95 1.19 0.88
C THR A 103 20.44 1.91 -0.37
N GLY A 104 19.75 3.05 -0.21
CA GLY A 104 19.08 3.73 -1.32
C GLY A 104 17.87 2.95 -1.83
N GLU A 105 17.17 2.23 -0.95
CA GLU A 105 16.03 1.40 -1.32
C GLU A 105 14.72 2.00 -0.80
N ILE A 106 13.66 1.87 -1.59
CA ILE A 106 12.30 2.12 -1.12
C ILE A 106 11.69 0.77 -0.83
N VAL A 107 11.39 0.50 0.43
CA VAL A 107 11.02 -0.82 0.94
C VAL A 107 9.56 -0.77 1.38
N LEU A 108 8.74 -1.70 0.88
CA LEU A 108 7.47 -2.00 1.52
C LEU A 108 7.81 -2.71 2.83
N THR A 109 7.36 -2.22 3.98
CA THR A 109 7.72 -2.83 5.27
C THR A 109 6.56 -3.63 5.82
N TYR A 110 5.35 -3.04 5.81
CA TYR A 110 4.14 -3.69 6.32
C TYR A 110 2.96 -3.52 5.38
N ALA A 111 2.07 -4.52 5.43
CA ALA A 111 0.74 -4.44 4.83
C ALA A 111 -0.32 -4.93 5.83
N HIS A 112 -1.40 -4.17 5.94
CA HIS A 112 -2.57 -4.49 6.77
C HIS A 112 -3.79 -4.67 5.87
N ALA A 113 -4.70 -5.58 6.23
CA ALA A 113 -5.96 -5.75 5.51
C ALA A 113 -7.13 -5.98 6.46
N TRP A 114 -8.28 -5.37 6.14
CA TRP A 114 -9.54 -5.51 6.86
C TRP A 114 -10.62 -6.01 5.91
N GLY A 115 -11.12 -7.23 6.17
CA GLY A 115 -12.05 -7.94 5.31
C GLY A 115 -13.50 -7.50 5.52
N ASP A 116 -14.21 -7.27 4.40
CA ASP A 116 -15.56 -6.70 4.35
C ASP A 116 -15.66 -5.28 4.94
N ASP A 117 -14.55 -4.54 4.89
CA ASP A 117 -14.42 -3.18 5.42
C ASP A 117 -13.96 -2.18 4.33
N GLU A 118 -14.00 -0.90 4.66
CA GLU A 118 -13.50 0.21 3.86
C GLU A 118 -13.01 1.37 4.75
N TRP A 119 -11.93 2.03 4.34
CA TRP A 119 -11.53 3.31 4.91
C TRP A 119 -12.64 4.33 4.70
N THR A 120 -13.18 4.84 5.81
CA THR A 120 -14.30 5.79 5.81
C THR A 120 -13.87 7.17 5.35
N PRO A 121 -14.79 8.02 4.85
CA PRO A 121 -14.48 9.40 4.49
C PRO A 121 -13.86 10.22 5.64
N SER A 122 -14.26 9.96 6.89
CA SER A 122 -13.68 10.61 8.07
C SER A 122 -12.24 10.20 8.33
N GLN A 123 -11.85 8.97 8.02
CA GLN A 123 -10.45 8.53 8.10
C GLN A 123 -9.63 9.12 6.94
N LEU A 124 -10.22 9.13 5.73
CA LEU A 124 -9.57 9.61 4.51
C LEU A 124 -9.41 11.14 4.44
N VAL A 125 -9.92 11.92 5.39
CA VAL A 125 -9.71 13.37 5.44
C VAL A 125 -8.21 13.74 5.50
N HIS A 126 -7.43 12.85 6.11
CA HIS A 126 -5.99 12.96 6.25
C HIS A 126 -5.21 12.35 5.09
N TYR A 127 -5.89 11.96 4.02
CA TYR A 127 -5.29 11.39 2.84
C TYR A 127 -5.70 12.19 1.59
N HIS A 128 -5.00 11.97 0.50
CA HIS A 128 -5.40 12.42 -0.82
C HIS A 128 -5.37 11.26 -1.80
N GLU A 129 -6.31 11.22 -2.74
CA GLU A 129 -6.36 10.15 -3.74
C GLU A 129 -5.22 10.33 -4.75
N VAL A 130 -4.50 9.24 -5.00
CA VAL A 130 -3.39 9.17 -5.95
C VAL A 130 -3.81 8.31 -7.15
N TRP A 131 -3.49 8.78 -8.36
CA TRP A 131 -3.93 8.20 -9.64
C TRP A 131 -2.83 7.44 -10.34
#